data_AF-A0A7R9ZF92-F1
#
_entry.id   AF-A0A7R9ZF92-F1
#
_cell.length_a   1.000
_cell.length_b   1.000
_cell.length_c   1.000
_cell.angle_alpha   90.00
_cell.angle_beta   90.00
_cell.angle_gamma   90.00
#
_symmetry.space_group_name_H-M   'P 1'
#
loop_
_entity.id
_entity.type
_entity.pdbx_description
1 polymer ?
#
loop_
_entity_poly.entity_id
_entity_poly.type
_entity_poly.pdbx_seq_one_letter_code
_entity_poly.pdbx_strand_id
1 'polypeptide(L)'
;DDDDHITIEGTNDADDDASGAAAASQKAAASSSSAAGGGPELVWLLAFPMSGASYVVRLASALDPSRPLSSVGANHVGSGIEHRPIFDDSPQGPFYVSFDDMKLEGKNGASSQSSDPNAGNYVLTLTDCSGHCYSPCPPSDFIETVLTFDAACRSTSWHEGSNKRLEGTYAADHVSRMVRMVRHPLSNVVSRFRLHRRTVKNKKGEVQYPETKEGFQQYCQEIDEATAAFHAASRFFPQDTIDLMKDVPCGDEFFKYVQWHNLAGTEADFLGLDEHDVYYESFDSGIPGADPGKAIQDLRKFLMGDSSVDSAGKKDEGETG
;
A
#
# COMPACT_ATOMS: atom_id res chain seq x y z
N ASP A 1 -6.41 -43.91 -17.86
CA ASP A 1 -5.91 -44.15 -19.21
C ASP A 1 -6.06 -42.88 -19.99
N ASP A 2 -4.93 -42.45 -20.54
CA ASP A 2 -4.63 -41.24 -21.30
C ASP A 2 -4.08 -40.06 -20.47
N ASP A 3 -2.80 -40.30 -20.13
CA ASP A 3 -1.72 -39.35 -19.86
C ASP A 3 -1.53 -38.35 -20.99
N ASP A 4 -1.36 -37.07 -20.65
CA ASP A 4 -0.65 -36.11 -21.49
C ASP A 4 0.57 -35.58 -20.73
N HIS A 5 1.71 -36.15 -21.11
CA HIS A 5 3.06 -35.70 -20.78
C HIS A 5 3.37 -34.39 -21.51
N ILE A 6 3.84 -33.37 -20.79
CA ILE A 6 4.61 -32.27 -21.37
C ILE A 6 6.05 -32.38 -20.87
N THR A 7 6.93 -32.71 -21.81
CA THR A 7 8.39 -32.68 -21.69
C THR A 7 8.90 -31.24 -21.82
N ILE A 8 9.80 -30.84 -20.93
CA ILE A 8 10.63 -29.64 -21.08
C ILE A 8 12.06 -30.11 -21.31
N GLU A 9 12.57 -29.90 -22.53
CA GLU A 9 13.99 -30.07 -22.85
C GLU A 9 14.77 -28.83 -22.39
N GLY A 10 15.91 -29.09 -21.75
CA GLY A 10 16.84 -28.07 -21.28
C GLY A 10 17.76 -27.54 -22.38
N THR A 11 18.33 -26.38 -22.11
CA THR A 11 19.64 -26.00 -22.64
C THR A 11 20.48 -25.39 -21.52
N ASN A 12 21.75 -25.77 -21.55
CA ASN A 12 22.78 -25.57 -20.55
C ASN A 12 23.53 -24.24 -20.69
N ASP A 13 24.05 -23.79 -19.54
CA ASP A 13 25.34 -23.14 -19.27
C ASP A 13 25.73 -21.84 -19.99
N ALA A 14 25.92 -20.79 -19.18
CA ALA A 14 27.19 -20.05 -19.15
C ALA A 14 27.35 -19.32 -17.80
N ASP A 15 28.46 -19.62 -17.14
CA ASP A 15 29.04 -18.90 -16.02
C ASP A 15 29.35 -17.43 -16.38
N ASP A 16 29.15 -16.52 -15.42
CA ASP A 16 29.95 -15.29 -15.33
C ASP A 16 29.97 -14.79 -13.86
N ASP A 17 31.09 -15.08 -13.21
CA ASP A 17 31.59 -14.36 -12.04
C ASP A 17 31.92 -12.91 -12.44
N ALA A 18 31.49 -11.92 -11.64
CA ALA A 18 32.40 -10.91 -11.08
C ALA A 18 31.68 -9.77 -10.34
N SER A 19 32.14 -9.59 -9.10
CA SER A 19 32.47 -8.31 -8.45
C SER A 19 31.35 -7.32 -8.14
N GLY A 20 31.18 -7.12 -6.83
CA GLY A 20 30.46 -6.00 -6.27
C GLY A 20 31.08 -4.64 -6.64
N ALA A 21 30.19 -3.67 -6.78
CA ALA A 21 30.51 -2.26 -6.68
C ALA A 21 29.40 -1.61 -5.86
N ALA A 22 29.81 -0.93 -4.79
CA ALA A 22 28.97 -0.16 -3.90
C ALA A 22 28.09 0.81 -4.70
N ALA A 23 26.77 0.65 -4.59
CA ALA A 23 25.83 1.68 -4.99
C ALA A 23 25.94 2.83 -3.99
N ALA A 24 26.74 3.84 -4.36
CA ALA A 24 26.79 5.11 -3.67
C ALA A 24 25.39 5.72 -3.69
N SER A 25 24.82 5.90 -2.49
CA SER A 25 23.60 6.66 -2.23
C SER A 25 23.77 8.07 -2.81
N GLN A 26 23.23 8.28 -4.00
CA GLN A 26 22.90 9.62 -4.46
C GLN A 26 21.69 10.06 -3.64
N LYS A 27 21.97 10.64 -2.47
CA LYS A 27 21.01 11.44 -1.74
C LYS A 27 20.71 12.67 -2.59
N ALA A 28 19.82 12.52 -3.56
CA ALA A 28 19.16 13.65 -4.19
C ALA A 28 18.51 14.39 -3.03
N ALA A 29 19.06 15.54 -2.66
CA ALA A 29 18.38 16.43 -1.77
C ALA A 29 17.06 16.76 -2.46
N ALA A 30 15.96 16.17 -1.99
CA ALA A 30 14.64 16.75 -2.05
C ALA A 30 14.69 18.06 -1.24
N SER A 31 15.47 19.01 -1.77
CA SER A 31 15.35 20.41 -1.46
C SER A 31 13.92 20.73 -1.81
N SER A 32 13.19 21.20 -0.81
CA SER A 32 11.84 21.75 -0.85
C SER A 32 11.70 22.90 -1.86
N SER A 33 12.01 22.67 -3.13
CA SER A 33 11.60 23.52 -4.22
C SER A 33 10.12 23.26 -4.39
N SER A 34 9.32 24.03 -3.64
CA SER A 34 7.94 24.32 -3.98
C SER A 34 7.85 24.48 -5.50
N ALA A 35 7.30 23.46 -6.17
CA ALA A 35 7.21 23.44 -7.62
C ALA A 35 6.51 24.73 -8.06
N ALA A 36 7.08 25.39 -9.06
CA ALA A 36 6.59 26.65 -9.61
C ALA A 36 5.24 26.52 -10.35
N GLY A 37 4.58 25.36 -10.30
CA GLY A 37 3.20 25.16 -10.73
C GLY A 37 2.30 25.12 -9.49
N GLY A 38 1.41 26.11 -9.33
CA GLY A 38 0.57 26.30 -8.14
C GLY A 38 -0.54 25.25 -7.92
N GLY A 39 -0.22 23.97 -8.05
CA GLY A 39 -1.09 22.85 -7.69
C GLY A 39 -0.93 22.43 -6.22
N PRO A 40 -1.81 21.58 -5.70
CA PRO A 40 -1.72 21.06 -4.34
C PRO A 40 -0.56 20.05 -4.22
N GLU A 41 -0.01 19.92 -3.02
CA GLU A 41 1.00 18.90 -2.70
C GLU A 41 0.35 17.50 -2.63
N LEU A 42 0.90 16.51 -3.35
CA LEU A 42 0.43 15.14 -3.23
C LEU A 42 1.07 14.47 -2.01
N VAL A 43 0.25 13.95 -1.11
CA VAL A 43 0.72 13.11 0.00
C VAL A 43 0.23 11.70 -0.22
N TRP A 44 1.13 10.73 -0.27
CA TRP A 44 0.73 9.33 -0.33
C TRP A 44 0.18 8.86 1.01
N LEU A 45 -0.96 8.19 0.97
CA LEU A 45 -1.40 7.29 2.03
C LEU A 45 -1.15 5.86 1.55
N LEU A 46 -0.01 5.30 1.94
CA LEU A 46 0.35 3.92 1.66
C LEU A 46 -0.41 3.02 2.64
N ALA A 47 -1.13 2.03 2.11
CA ALA A 47 -1.74 1.00 2.95
C ALA A 47 -1.69 -0.37 2.28
N PHE A 48 -1.14 -1.36 2.99
CA PHE A 48 -1.22 -2.74 2.55
C PHE A 48 -2.69 -3.14 2.38
N PRO A 49 -3.08 -3.89 1.33
CA PRO A 49 -4.48 -4.19 1.06
C PRO A 49 -5.19 -4.79 2.27
N MET A 50 -6.44 -4.35 2.48
CA MET A 50 -7.28 -4.74 3.62
C MET A 50 -6.81 -4.23 5.01
N SER A 51 -5.86 -3.31 5.06
CA SER A 51 -5.47 -2.67 6.33
C SER A 51 -6.54 -1.70 6.86
N GLY A 52 -7.52 -1.28 6.05
CA GLY A 52 -8.61 -0.41 6.51
C GLY A 52 -8.41 1.08 6.24
N ALA A 53 -7.60 1.44 5.24
CA ALA A 53 -7.33 2.82 4.88
C ALA A 53 -8.59 3.65 4.64
N SER A 54 -9.60 3.08 3.97
CA SER A 54 -10.88 3.76 3.76
C SER A 54 -11.61 4.13 5.05
N TYR A 55 -11.46 3.34 6.12
CA TYR A 55 -12.01 3.67 7.43
C TYR A 55 -11.25 4.84 8.07
N VAL A 56 -9.91 4.80 8.07
CA VAL A 56 -9.08 5.87 8.65
C VAL A 56 -9.32 7.20 7.93
N VAL A 57 -9.35 7.18 6.60
CA VAL A 57 -9.62 8.34 5.75
C VAL A 57 -11.00 8.94 6.07
N ARG A 58 -12.04 8.12 6.21
CA ARG A 58 -13.39 8.58 6.60
C ARG A 58 -13.44 9.15 8.00
N LEU A 59 -12.78 8.49 8.95
CA LEU A 59 -12.80 8.91 10.35
C LEU A 59 -12.05 10.23 10.52
N ALA A 60 -10.92 10.41 9.84
CA ALA A 60 -10.17 11.66 9.82
C ALA A 60 -11.01 12.84 9.31
N SER A 61 -11.86 12.59 8.30
CA SER A 61 -12.80 13.59 7.78
C SER A 61 -13.99 13.85 8.71
N ALA A 62 -14.49 12.82 9.40
CA ALA A 62 -15.66 12.94 10.26
C ALA A 62 -15.36 13.65 11.58
N LEU A 63 -14.17 13.45 12.15
CA LEU A 63 -13.82 13.96 13.49
C LEU A 63 -13.42 15.43 13.54
N ASP A 64 -13.30 16.10 12.40
CA ASP A 64 -13.15 17.56 12.36
C ASP A 64 -13.82 18.14 11.11
N PRO A 65 -15.12 18.43 11.24
CA PRO A 65 -15.90 19.05 10.19
C PRO A 65 -15.44 20.47 9.84
N SER A 66 -14.66 21.12 10.71
CA SER A 66 -14.22 22.51 10.53
C SER A 66 -13.00 22.62 9.61
N ARG A 67 -12.21 21.53 9.50
CA ARG A 67 -11.04 21.40 8.66
C ARG A 67 -10.96 19.97 8.12
N PRO A 68 -11.88 19.56 7.24
CA PRO A 68 -11.78 18.26 6.59
C PRO A 68 -10.41 18.15 5.91
N LEU A 69 -9.85 16.94 5.84
CA LEU A 69 -8.69 16.68 4.99
C LEU A 69 -9.03 17.26 3.61
N SER A 70 -8.19 18.18 3.11
CA SER A 70 -8.55 19.15 2.06
C SER A 70 -9.07 18.49 0.80
N SER A 71 -8.60 17.28 0.51
CA SER A 71 -9.16 16.40 -0.51
C SER A 71 -8.55 15.00 -0.37
N VAL A 72 -9.24 14.00 -0.93
CA VAL A 72 -8.73 12.63 -1.04
C VAL A 72 -8.55 12.28 -2.50
N GLY A 73 -7.40 11.68 -2.79
CA GLY A 73 -7.10 11.13 -4.09
C GLY A 73 -7.05 9.61 -4.09
N ALA A 74 -7.07 9.03 -5.27
CA ALA A 74 -6.76 7.62 -5.49
C ALA A 74 -6.01 7.44 -6.81
N ASN A 75 -5.10 6.47 -6.83
CA ASN A 75 -4.45 6.04 -8.06
C ASN A 75 -5.38 5.24 -8.98
N HIS A 76 -6.29 4.46 -8.38
CA HIS A 76 -7.15 3.52 -9.10
C HIS A 76 -8.61 3.91 -8.93
N VAL A 77 -9.27 4.20 -10.05
CA VAL A 77 -10.68 4.59 -10.11
C VAL A 77 -11.49 3.51 -10.85
N GLY A 78 -12.53 3.02 -10.18
CA GLY A 78 -13.44 2.02 -10.72
C GLY A 78 -14.31 2.53 -11.88
N SER A 79 -14.90 1.61 -12.63
CA SER A 79 -15.85 1.95 -13.70
C SER A 79 -17.06 2.70 -13.15
N GLY A 80 -17.50 3.73 -13.88
CA GLY A 80 -18.68 4.54 -13.53
C GLY A 80 -18.44 5.59 -12.44
N ILE A 81 -17.21 5.74 -11.97
CA ILE A 81 -16.82 6.80 -11.03
C ILE A 81 -16.26 7.99 -11.83
N GLU A 82 -16.81 9.18 -11.57
CA GLU A 82 -16.28 10.43 -12.12
C GLU A 82 -14.88 10.67 -11.52
N HIS A 83 -13.91 10.96 -12.39
CA HIS A 83 -12.54 11.21 -11.99
C HIS A 83 -12.07 12.53 -12.58
N ARG A 84 -11.33 13.28 -11.76
CA ARG A 84 -10.65 14.51 -12.18
C ARG A 84 -9.19 14.39 -11.79
N PRO A 85 -8.25 14.51 -12.74
CA PRO A 85 -6.82 14.54 -12.42
C PRO A 85 -6.51 15.62 -11.38
N ILE A 86 -5.60 15.31 -10.46
CA ILE A 86 -5.13 16.28 -9.46
C ILE A 86 -4.23 17.32 -10.11
N PHE A 87 -3.45 16.92 -11.11
CA PHE A 87 -2.51 17.78 -11.82
C PHE A 87 -2.88 17.92 -13.29
N ASP A 88 -2.81 19.15 -13.81
CA ASP A 88 -3.13 19.46 -15.20
C ASP A 88 -2.11 18.85 -16.18
N ASP A 89 -0.85 18.69 -15.76
CA ASP A 89 0.24 18.08 -16.54
C ASP A 89 0.27 16.54 -16.44
N SER A 90 -0.59 15.94 -15.61
CA SER A 90 -0.74 14.49 -15.48
C SER A 90 -2.21 14.06 -15.62
N PRO A 91 -2.78 14.14 -16.84
CA PRO A 91 -4.18 13.76 -17.09
C PRO A 91 -4.50 12.29 -16.77
N GLN A 92 -3.48 11.44 -16.67
CA GLN A 92 -3.56 10.05 -16.25
C GLN A 92 -3.71 9.85 -14.74
N GLY A 93 -3.74 10.92 -13.94
CA GLY A 93 -3.91 10.87 -12.49
C GLY A 93 -2.66 11.30 -11.72
N PRO A 94 -2.67 11.20 -10.37
CA PRO A 94 -3.73 10.62 -9.55
C PRO A 94 -5.02 11.45 -9.60
N PHE A 95 -6.14 10.87 -9.18
CA PHE A 95 -7.46 11.48 -9.35
C PHE A 95 -8.08 11.88 -8.02
N TYR A 96 -8.78 13.01 -8.00
CA TYR A 96 -9.70 13.33 -6.91
C TYR A 96 -10.83 12.30 -6.87
N VAL A 97 -11.16 11.83 -5.66
CA VAL A 97 -12.27 10.90 -5.44
C VAL A 97 -13.15 11.38 -4.27
N SER A 98 -14.45 11.11 -4.35
CA SER A 98 -15.34 11.33 -3.21
C SER A 98 -15.18 10.19 -2.19
N PHE A 99 -15.32 10.50 -0.91
CA PHE A 99 -15.34 9.49 0.16
C PHE A 99 -16.46 8.45 -0.02
N ASP A 100 -17.58 8.89 -0.59
CA ASP A 100 -18.71 8.01 -0.88
C ASP A 100 -18.39 7.01 -2.00
N ASP A 101 -17.55 7.43 -2.95
CA ASP A 101 -17.10 6.62 -4.09
C ASP A 101 -15.96 5.66 -3.70
N MET A 102 -15.21 5.96 -2.63
CA MET A 102 -14.26 5.00 -2.02
C MET A 102 -14.93 3.78 -1.38
N LYS A 103 -16.26 3.63 -1.45
CA LYS A 103 -16.91 2.38 -1.05
C LYS A 103 -16.45 1.25 -1.97
N LEU A 104 -15.60 0.40 -1.40
CA LEU A 104 -15.46 -1.04 -1.68
C LEU A 104 -16.67 -1.58 -2.46
N GLU A 105 -16.39 -1.92 -3.72
CA GLU A 105 -17.15 -2.82 -4.58
C GLU A 105 -18.69 -2.68 -4.50
N GLY A 106 -19.27 -1.91 -5.43
CA GLY A 106 -20.52 -2.34 -6.05
C GLY A 106 -21.80 -1.59 -5.68
N LYS A 107 -21.78 -0.30 -5.34
CA LYS A 107 -23.01 0.52 -5.38
C LYS A 107 -22.79 1.88 -6.02
N ASN A 108 -23.45 2.08 -7.16
CA ASN A 108 -23.63 3.36 -7.85
C ASN A 108 -24.39 4.33 -6.93
N GLY A 109 -23.66 5.10 -6.13
CA GLY A 109 -24.18 6.26 -5.41
C GLY A 109 -23.97 7.52 -6.24
N ALA A 110 -24.93 8.44 -6.24
CA ALA A 110 -24.79 9.72 -6.91
C ALA A 110 -23.62 10.52 -6.30
N SER A 111 -22.73 11.00 -7.15
CA SER A 111 -21.53 11.74 -6.79
C SER A 111 -21.89 13.05 -6.08
N SER A 112 -21.62 13.11 -4.77
CA SER A 112 -21.48 14.41 -4.09
C SER A 112 -20.23 15.08 -4.64
N GLN A 113 -20.39 16.28 -5.22
CA GLN A 113 -19.31 17.07 -5.79
C GLN A 113 -18.07 17.05 -4.88
N SER A 114 -16.96 16.59 -5.46
CA SER A 114 -15.59 16.73 -4.96
C SER A 114 -15.42 18.09 -4.29
N SER A 115 -14.83 18.12 -3.08
CA SER A 115 -14.43 19.35 -2.41
C SER A 115 -13.73 20.31 -3.38
N ASP A 116 -13.91 21.60 -3.12
CA ASP A 116 -13.29 22.69 -3.87
C ASP A 116 -11.77 22.41 -4.04
N PRO A 117 -11.24 22.31 -5.27
CA PRO A 117 -9.81 22.13 -5.53
C PRO A 117 -8.92 23.19 -4.86
N ASN A 118 -9.50 24.32 -4.45
CA ASN A 118 -8.78 25.40 -3.78
C ASN A 118 -8.79 25.28 -2.24
N ALA A 119 -9.42 24.25 -1.67
CA ALA A 119 -9.66 24.18 -0.21
C ALA A 119 -8.47 23.69 0.63
N GLY A 120 -7.33 23.31 0.03
CA GLY A 120 -6.12 23.14 0.82
C GLY A 120 -4.85 22.83 0.06
N ASN A 121 -3.75 22.90 0.80
CA ASN A 121 -2.40 22.81 0.26
C ASN A 121 -1.97 21.39 -0.09
N TYR A 122 -2.74 20.36 0.27
CA TYR A 122 -2.39 18.96 0.00
C TYR A 122 -3.58 18.08 -0.41
N VAL A 123 -3.29 16.97 -1.09
CA VAL A 123 -4.22 15.89 -1.42
C VAL A 123 -3.69 14.57 -0.86
N LEU A 124 -4.43 13.96 0.07
CA LEU A 124 -4.07 12.65 0.61
C LEU A 124 -4.53 11.56 -0.35
N THR A 125 -3.60 10.92 -1.05
CA THR A 125 -3.89 9.97 -2.13
C THR A 125 -3.62 8.54 -1.68
N LEU A 126 -4.68 7.71 -1.68
CA LEU A 126 -4.56 6.30 -1.34
C LEU A 126 -3.89 5.53 -2.48
N THR A 127 -2.86 4.76 -2.12
CA THR A 127 -2.24 3.76 -2.97
C THR A 127 -1.80 2.57 -2.13
N ASP A 128 -1.91 1.37 -2.71
CA ASP A 128 -1.40 0.12 -2.14
C ASP A 128 -0.10 -0.32 -2.81
N CYS A 129 0.38 0.42 -3.82
CA CYS A 129 1.55 0.08 -4.64
C CYS A 129 1.44 -1.34 -5.22
N SER A 130 2.57 -2.03 -5.43
CA SER A 130 2.61 -3.45 -5.76
C SER A 130 3.14 -4.27 -4.58
N GLY A 131 3.65 -5.48 -4.82
CA GLY A 131 4.14 -6.35 -3.75
C GLY A 131 3.02 -7.00 -2.94
N HIS A 132 1.79 -6.95 -3.43
CA HIS A 132 0.64 -7.60 -2.84
C HIS A 132 -0.14 -8.38 -3.90
N CYS A 133 -0.38 -9.65 -3.63
CA CYS A 133 -1.23 -10.52 -4.44
C CYS A 133 -2.08 -11.39 -3.53
N TYR A 134 -3.22 -11.85 -4.03
CA TYR A 134 -4.07 -12.77 -3.30
C TYR A 134 -3.59 -14.20 -3.53
N SER A 135 -3.42 -14.94 -2.44
CA SER A 135 -2.96 -16.33 -2.50
C SER A 135 -3.97 -17.25 -3.20
N PRO A 136 -3.49 -18.28 -3.93
CA PRO A 136 -2.07 -18.58 -4.16
C PRO A 136 -1.46 -17.67 -5.24
N CYS A 137 -0.24 -17.16 -4.99
CA CYS A 137 0.55 -16.43 -5.98
C CYS A 137 2.04 -16.73 -5.79
N PRO A 138 2.81 -16.88 -6.88
CA PRO A 138 4.23 -17.15 -6.81
C PRO A 138 5.02 -15.92 -6.29
N PRO A 139 6.23 -16.13 -5.73
CA PRO A 139 7.07 -15.05 -5.20
C PRO A 139 7.41 -13.96 -6.21
N SER A 140 7.47 -14.28 -7.50
CA SER A 140 7.68 -13.30 -8.58
C SER A 140 6.61 -12.20 -8.63
N ASP A 141 5.44 -12.44 -8.05
CA ASP A 141 4.29 -11.53 -8.16
C ASP A 141 4.19 -10.58 -6.97
N PHE A 142 4.97 -10.79 -5.91
CA PHE A 142 4.96 -9.93 -4.72
C PHE A 142 6.34 -9.52 -4.23
N ILE A 143 7.41 -10.13 -4.74
CA ILE A 143 8.77 -9.70 -4.41
C ILE A 143 9.17 -8.56 -5.33
N GLU A 144 9.27 -7.39 -4.73
CA GLU A 144 9.57 -6.14 -5.43
C GLU A 144 10.93 -5.59 -5.04
N THR A 145 11.48 -4.77 -5.95
CA THR A 145 12.59 -3.86 -5.65
C THR A 145 12.02 -2.48 -5.33
N VAL A 146 12.81 -1.60 -4.72
CA VAL A 146 12.37 -0.20 -4.50
C VAL A 146 11.95 0.49 -5.81
N LEU A 147 12.65 0.23 -6.92
CA LEU A 147 12.32 0.85 -8.22
C LEU A 147 10.99 0.35 -8.81
N THR A 148 10.69 -0.95 -8.67
CA THR A 148 9.42 -1.51 -9.16
C THR A 148 8.27 -1.15 -8.21
N PHE A 149 8.56 -1.02 -6.91
CA PHE A 149 7.62 -0.52 -5.91
C PHE A 149 7.24 0.95 -6.15
N ASP A 150 8.21 1.85 -6.35
CA ASP A 150 7.98 3.27 -6.75
C ASP A 150 7.08 3.36 -7.98
N ALA A 151 7.44 2.65 -9.05
CA ALA A 151 6.69 2.66 -10.30
C ALA A 151 5.23 2.21 -10.08
N ALA A 152 5.01 1.21 -9.23
CA ALA A 152 3.67 0.77 -8.84
C ALA A 152 2.94 1.80 -7.96
N CYS A 153 3.63 2.43 -7.00
CA CYS A 153 3.06 3.50 -6.18
C CYS A 153 2.60 4.71 -7.01
N ARG A 154 3.21 4.96 -8.18
CA ARG A 154 2.82 6.02 -9.14
C ARG A 154 1.89 5.54 -10.25
N SER A 155 1.65 4.24 -10.34
CA SER A 155 0.79 3.67 -11.37
C SER A 155 -0.67 4.02 -11.08
N THR A 156 -1.39 4.39 -12.13
CA THR A 156 -2.80 4.76 -12.06
C THR A 156 -3.63 3.90 -13.00
N SER A 157 -4.91 3.76 -12.69
CA SER A 157 -5.85 3.17 -13.64
C SER A 157 -7.24 3.76 -13.50
N TRP A 158 -7.90 4.01 -14.62
CA TRP A 158 -9.25 4.58 -14.66
C TRP A 158 -10.04 3.99 -15.82
N HIS A 159 -11.32 4.36 -15.94
CA HIS A 159 -12.19 3.88 -17.01
C HIS A 159 -12.67 5.03 -17.90
N GLU A 160 -12.52 4.86 -19.21
CA GLU A 160 -13.14 5.71 -20.23
C GLU A 160 -14.44 5.04 -20.70
N GLY A 161 -15.58 5.55 -20.23
CA GLY A 161 -16.86 4.86 -20.37
C GLY A 161 -16.93 3.58 -19.52
N SER A 162 -17.79 2.62 -19.90
CA SER A 162 -18.03 1.43 -19.08
C SER A 162 -17.04 0.27 -19.29
N ASN A 163 -16.28 0.27 -20.39
CA ASN A 163 -15.62 -0.96 -20.87
C ASN A 163 -14.11 -0.82 -21.13
N LYS A 164 -13.56 0.40 -21.12
CA LYS A 164 -12.15 0.62 -21.45
C LYS A 164 -11.38 1.07 -20.21
N ARG A 165 -10.69 0.11 -19.58
CA ARG A 165 -9.69 0.41 -18.55
C ARG A 165 -8.47 1.02 -19.23
N LEU A 166 -8.05 2.17 -18.72
CA LEU A 166 -6.85 2.87 -19.09
C LEU A 166 -5.87 2.82 -17.91
N GLU A 167 -4.58 2.87 -18.23
CA GLU A 167 -3.48 2.84 -17.26
C GLU A 167 -2.52 3.98 -17.55
N GLY A 168 -1.82 4.43 -16.53
CA GLY A 168 -0.84 5.49 -16.65
C GLY A 168 0.08 5.56 -15.43
N THR A 169 0.95 6.56 -15.44
CA THR A 169 1.90 6.81 -14.37
C THR A 169 2.15 8.31 -14.31
N TYR A 170 2.23 8.88 -13.11
CA TYR A 170 2.60 10.29 -12.90
C TYR A 170 4.05 10.42 -12.45
N ALA A 171 4.57 11.65 -12.49
CA ALA A 171 5.96 11.93 -12.14
C ALA A 171 6.16 11.87 -10.61
N ALA A 172 7.33 11.39 -10.18
CA ALA A 172 7.63 11.23 -8.75
C ALA A 172 7.74 12.56 -7.99
N ASP A 173 8.11 13.64 -8.70
CA ASP A 173 8.21 14.99 -8.14
C ASP A 173 6.86 15.61 -7.75
N HIS A 174 5.75 14.98 -8.12
CA HIS A 174 4.43 15.36 -7.62
C HIS A 174 4.23 14.98 -6.14
N VAL A 175 4.94 13.97 -5.64
CA VAL A 175 4.82 13.44 -4.26
C VAL A 175 5.67 14.28 -3.30
N SER A 176 5.05 14.87 -2.29
CA SER A 176 5.75 15.70 -1.30
C SER A 176 6.03 14.98 0.01
N ARG A 177 5.16 14.05 0.43
CA ARG A 177 5.26 13.32 1.70
C ARG A 177 4.59 11.95 1.61
N MET A 178 4.89 11.12 2.61
CA MET A 178 4.33 9.79 2.73
C MET A 178 3.73 9.55 4.12
N VAL A 179 2.52 9.00 4.14
CA VAL A 179 1.85 8.49 5.33
C VAL A 179 1.73 6.99 5.15
N ARG A 180 2.36 6.20 6.01
CA ARG A 180 2.29 4.75 5.97
C ARG A 180 1.31 4.24 7.02
N MET A 181 0.29 3.53 6.58
CA MET A 181 -0.71 2.96 7.49
C MET A 181 -0.30 1.58 7.96
N VAL A 182 -0.07 1.43 9.26
CA VAL A 182 0.31 0.17 9.91
C VAL A 182 -0.90 -0.42 10.61
N ARG A 183 -1.10 -1.73 10.49
CA ARG A 183 -2.13 -2.47 11.21
C ARG A 183 -1.50 -3.67 11.88
N HIS A 184 -2.08 -4.15 12.98
CA HIS A 184 -1.62 -5.39 13.56
C HIS A 184 -1.59 -6.52 12.50
N PRO A 185 -0.44 -7.20 12.27
CA PRO A 185 -0.28 -8.14 11.17
C PRO A 185 -1.36 -9.22 11.14
N LEU A 186 -1.67 -9.84 12.30
CA LEU A 186 -2.72 -10.85 12.41
C LEU A 186 -4.11 -10.30 12.01
N SER A 187 -4.43 -9.06 12.40
CA SER A 187 -5.71 -8.42 12.06
C SER A 187 -5.83 -8.18 10.56
N ASN A 188 -4.70 -7.89 9.90
CA ASN A 188 -4.64 -7.75 8.46
C ASN A 188 -4.85 -9.10 7.74
N VAL A 189 -4.15 -10.16 8.15
CA VAL A 189 -4.32 -11.52 7.60
C VAL A 189 -5.76 -12.02 7.77
N VAL A 190 -6.36 -11.82 8.95
CA VAL A 190 -7.79 -12.14 9.20
C VAL A 190 -8.72 -11.34 8.28
N SER A 191 -8.38 -10.09 7.97
CA SER A 191 -9.19 -9.27 7.07
C SER A 191 -9.11 -9.76 5.63
N ARG A 192 -7.95 -10.26 5.20
CA ARG A 192 -7.77 -10.88 3.89
C ARG A 192 -8.50 -12.22 3.78
N PHE A 193 -8.49 -13.04 4.82
CA PHE A 193 -9.37 -14.20 4.92
C PHE A 193 -10.86 -13.83 4.76
N ARG A 194 -11.31 -12.79 5.48
CA ARG A 194 -12.70 -12.30 5.36
C ARG A 194 -13.03 -11.81 3.96
N LEU A 195 -12.08 -11.17 3.26
CA LEU A 195 -12.27 -10.79 1.86
C LEU A 195 -12.38 -12.03 0.97
N HIS A 196 -11.43 -12.96 1.08
CA HIS A 196 -11.41 -14.21 0.32
C HIS A 196 -12.75 -14.96 0.43
N ARG A 197 -13.32 -15.07 1.63
CA ARG A 197 -14.65 -15.69 1.82
C ARG A 197 -15.78 -14.99 1.08
N ARG A 198 -15.69 -13.67 0.91
CA ARG A 198 -16.71 -12.89 0.19
C ARG A 198 -16.54 -13.03 -1.32
N THR A 199 -15.31 -12.98 -1.82
CA THR A 199 -14.99 -12.89 -3.25
C THR A 199 -14.81 -14.26 -3.91
N VAL A 200 -14.25 -15.23 -3.20
CA VAL A 200 -14.00 -16.58 -3.70
C VAL A 200 -15.14 -17.50 -3.29
N LYS A 201 -15.82 -18.05 -4.29
CA LYS A 201 -16.86 -19.07 -4.14
C LYS A 201 -16.41 -20.35 -4.81
N ASN A 202 -16.84 -21.48 -4.29
CA ASN A 202 -16.64 -22.75 -4.97
C ASN A 202 -17.47 -22.82 -6.27
N LYS A 203 -17.33 -23.90 -7.05
CA LYS A 203 -18.09 -24.10 -8.31
C LYS A 203 -19.61 -24.09 -8.13
N LYS A 204 -20.10 -24.26 -6.90
CA LYS A 204 -21.53 -24.22 -6.53
C LYS A 204 -21.98 -22.83 -6.03
N GLY A 205 -21.08 -21.84 -6.00
CA GLY A 205 -21.37 -20.50 -5.47
C GLY A 205 -21.33 -20.42 -3.95
N GLU A 206 -20.87 -21.46 -3.25
CA GLU A 206 -20.84 -21.51 -1.79
C GLU A 206 -19.52 -20.93 -1.25
N VAL A 207 -19.58 -20.40 -0.02
CA VAL A 207 -18.38 -19.95 0.71
C VAL A 207 -17.55 -21.18 1.07
N GLN A 208 -16.26 -21.17 0.72
CA GLN A 208 -15.35 -22.31 0.94
C GLN A 208 -15.07 -22.56 2.42
N TYR A 209 -14.92 -21.50 3.23
CA TYR A 209 -14.55 -21.60 4.64
C TYR A 209 -15.62 -20.97 5.56
N PRO A 210 -15.93 -21.56 6.73
CA PRO A 210 -16.82 -20.91 7.70
C PRO A 210 -16.17 -19.69 8.37
N GLU A 211 -16.98 -18.78 8.95
CA GLU A 211 -16.46 -17.64 9.73
C GLU A 211 -16.10 -18.04 11.16
N THR A 212 -15.24 -19.04 11.28
CA THR A 212 -14.79 -19.57 12.57
C THR A 212 -13.27 -19.64 12.60
N LYS A 213 -12.74 -19.91 13.79
CA LYS A 213 -11.31 -20.15 13.99
C LYS A 213 -10.82 -21.30 13.09
N GLU A 214 -11.60 -22.37 13.02
CA GLU A 214 -11.29 -23.57 12.24
C GLU A 214 -11.29 -23.26 10.74
N GLY A 215 -12.25 -22.46 10.27
CA GLY A 215 -12.28 -22.00 8.88
C GLY A 215 -11.07 -21.14 8.50
N PHE A 216 -10.60 -20.29 9.42
CA PHE A 216 -9.38 -19.50 9.22
C PHE A 216 -8.13 -20.38 9.20
N GLN A 217 -8.04 -21.37 10.10
CA GLN A 217 -6.93 -22.31 10.14
C GLN A 217 -6.85 -23.16 8.86
N GLN A 218 -7.99 -23.65 8.38
CA GLN A 218 -8.06 -24.39 7.13
C GLN A 218 -7.63 -23.53 5.94
N TYR A 219 -8.08 -22.27 5.87
CA TYR A 219 -7.64 -21.33 4.86
C TYR A 219 -6.12 -21.12 4.85
N CYS A 220 -5.51 -20.97 6.03
CA CYS A 220 -4.06 -20.86 6.13
C CYS A 220 -3.34 -22.11 5.66
N GLN A 221 -3.80 -23.29 6.09
CA GLN A 221 -3.22 -24.57 5.66
C GLN A 221 -3.27 -24.74 4.15
N GLU A 222 -4.42 -24.43 3.51
CA GLU A 222 -4.54 -24.54 2.06
C GLU A 222 -3.64 -23.54 1.31
N ILE A 223 -3.42 -22.34 1.85
CA ILE A 223 -2.45 -21.38 1.28
C ILE A 223 -1.03 -21.91 1.42
N ASP A 224 -0.64 -22.31 2.63
CA ASP A 224 0.73 -22.76 2.92
C ASP A 224 1.07 -24.01 2.09
N GLU A 225 0.10 -24.92 1.90
CA GLU A 225 0.25 -26.08 1.00
C GLU A 225 0.36 -25.67 -0.47
N ALA A 226 -0.47 -24.72 -0.93
CA ALA A 226 -0.47 -24.28 -2.32
C ALA A 226 0.82 -23.53 -2.70
N THR A 227 1.48 -22.88 -1.75
CA THR A 227 2.71 -22.12 -2.00
C THR A 227 3.99 -22.85 -1.63
N ALA A 228 3.91 -23.99 -0.94
CA ALA A 228 5.06 -24.83 -0.61
C ALA A 228 5.94 -25.17 -1.84
N ALA A 229 5.30 -25.48 -2.98
CA ALA A 229 6.02 -25.76 -4.23
C ALA A 229 6.75 -24.50 -4.75
N PHE A 230 6.16 -23.33 -4.61
CA PHE A 230 6.82 -22.08 -4.98
C PHE A 230 8.01 -21.79 -4.07
N HIS A 231 7.93 -22.05 -2.76
CA HIS A 231 9.07 -21.87 -1.86
C HIS A 231 10.22 -22.80 -2.19
N ALA A 232 9.92 -24.08 -2.41
CA ALA A 232 10.94 -25.07 -2.76
C ALA A 232 11.67 -24.74 -4.08
N ALA A 233 10.97 -24.10 -5.03
CA ALA A 233 11.53 -23.72 -6.32
C ALA A 233 12.07 -22.28 -6.37
N SER A 234 11.80 -21.46 -5.35
CA SER A 234 12.09 -20.02 -5.39
C SER A 234 13.54 -19.74 -5.04
N ARG A 235 14.25 -19.09 -5.96
CA ARG A 235 15.55 -18.46 -5.69
C ARG A 235 15.45 -17.19 -4.84
N PHE A 236 14.24 -16.69 -4.60
CA PHE A 236 14.03 -15.41 -3.93
C PHE A 236 14.01 -15.53 -2.40
N PHE A 237 13.83 -16.73 -1.86
CA PHE A 237 13.82 -16.97 -0.44
C PHE A 237 15.09 -17.65 0.02
N PRO A 238 15.88 -16.99 0.88
CA PRO A 238 16.86 -17.67 1.70
C PRO A 238 16.21 -18.80 2.53
N GLN A 239 16.92 -19.91 2.73
CA GLN A 239 16.38 -21.10 3.41
C GLN A 239 15.94 -20.80 4.85
N ASP A 240 16.66 -19.92 5.56
CA ASP A 240 16.30 -19.45 6.90
C ASP A 240 14.95 -18.73 6.92
N THR A 241 14.61 -17.98 5.88
CA THR A 241 13.30 -17.33 5.74
C THR A 241 12.19 -18.37 5.55
N ILE A 242 12.43 -19.39 4.71
CA ILE A 242 11.49 -20.51 4.52
C ILE A 242 11.26 -21.24 5.84
N ASP A 243 12.32 -21.50 6.58
CA ASP A 243 12.27 -22.19 7.86
C ASP A 243 11.48 -21.38 8.91
N LEU A 244 11.61 -20.06 8.92
CA LEU A 244 10.82 -19.17 9.79
C LEU A 244 9.32 -19.16 9.43
N MET A 245 8.99 -19.23 8.14
CA MET A 245 7.59 -19.21 7.68
C MET A 245 6.86 -20.53 7.98
N LYS A 246 7.58 -21.66 8.01
CA LYS A 246 7.00 -23.00 8.16
C LYS A 246 6.13 -23.18 9.41
N ASP A 247 6.47 -22.50 10.50
CA ASP A 247 5.76 -22.61 11.78
C ASP A 247 4.71 -21.50 11.98
N VAL A 248 4.54 -20.61 11.00
CA VAL A 248 3.59 -19.49 11.03
C VAL A 248 2.41 -19.81 10.11
N PRO A 249 1.18 -19.98 10.63
CA PRO A 249 0.01 -20.18 9.77
C PRO A 249 -0.19 -19.00 8.83
N CYS A 250 -0.45 -19.27 7.54
CA CYS A 250 -0.50 -18.25 6.50
C CYS A 250 0.86 -17.52 6.36
N GLY A 251 1.98 -18.26 6.39
CA GLY A 251 3.33 -17.69 6.46
C GLY A 251 3.60 -16.63 5.39
N ASP A 252 3.11 -16.87 4.17
CA ASP A 252 3.26 -15.96 3.04
C ASP A 252 2.51 -14.66 3.19
N GLU A 253 1.35 -14.68 3.85
CA GLU A 253 0.59 -13.46 4.08
C GLU A 253 1.32 -12.56 5.08
N PHE A 254 2.00 -13.14 6.07
CA PHE A 254 2.87 -12.41 6.97
C PHE A 254 4.14 -11.91 6.26
N PHE A 255 4.76 -12.74 5.43
CA PHE A 255 5.94 -12.33 4.66
C PHE A 255 5.63 -11.14 3.75
N LYS A 256 4.56 -11.23 2.94
CA LYS A 256 4.11 -10.13 2.06
C LYS A 256 3.86 -8.85 2.86
N TYR A 257 3.18 -8.97 4.01
CA TYR A 257 2.90 -7.83 4.88
C TYR A 257 4.20 -7.15 5.34
N VAL A 258 5.15 -7.92 5.87
CA VAL A 258 6.44 -7.39 6.35
C VAL A 258 7.26 -6.81 5.21
N GLN A 259 7.39 -7.53 4.10
CA GLN A 259 8.16 -7.08 2.93
C GLN A 259 7.61 -5.77 2.39
N TRP A 260 6.29 -5.66 2.22
CA TRP A 260 5.65 -4.46 1.73
C TRP A 260 5.91 -3.26 2.64
N HIS A 261 5.84 -3.43 3.96
CA HIS A 261 6.14 -2.35 4.91
C HIS A 261 7.62 -1.94 4.90
N ASN A 262 8.54 -2.90 4.73
CA ASN A 262 9.97 -2.61 4.56
C ASN A 262 10.24 -1.84 3.26
N LEU A 263 9.58 -2.21 2.17
CA LEU A 263 9.67 -1.49 0.88
C LEU A 263 9.09 -0.09 0.99
N ALA A 264 7.94 0.09 1.64
CA ALA A 264 7.36 1.40 1.89
C ALA A 264 8.35 2.31 2.65
N GLY A 265 9.02 1.82 3.70
CA GLY A 265 10.05 2.61 4.39
C GLY A 265 11.26 2.93 3.51
N THR A 266 11.73 1.94 2.74
CA THR A 266 12.85 2.12 1.80
C THR A 266 12.51 3.13 0.70
N GLU A 267 11.25 3.19 0.28
CA GLU A 267 10.74 4.13 -0.72
C GLU A 267 10.79 5.58 -0.23
N ALA A 268 10.39 5.85 1.02
CA ALA A 268 10.54 7.17 1.62
C ALA A 268 12.01 7.61 1.64
N ASP A 269 12.92 6.72 2.04
CA ASP A 269 14.36 6.99 2.05
C ASP A 269 14.90 7.23 0.62
N PHE A 270 14.42 6.45 -0.35
CA PHE A 270 14.83 6.51 -1.75
C PHE A 270 14.41 7.83 -2.41
N LEU A 271 13.18 8.27 -2.17
CA LEU A 271 12.65 9.54 -2.68
C LEU A 271 13.06 10.76 -1.82
N GLY A 272 13.61 10.53 -0.63
CA GLY A 272 13.95 11.60 0.32
C GLY A 272 12.72 12.31 0.88
N LEU A 273 11.63 11.59 1.08
CA LEU A 273 10.35 12.11 1.58
C LEU A 273 10.28 12.02 3.11
N ASP A 274 9.58 12.98 3.72
CA ASP A 274 9.15 12.84 5.10
C ASP A 274 8.09 11.73 5.19
N GLU A 275 8.24 10.82 6.16
CA GLU A 275 7.32 9.72 6.44
C GLU A 275 6.62 9.89 7.80
N HIS A 276 5.34 9.53 7.88
CA HIS A 276 4.61 9.38 9.14
C HIS A 276 3.83 8.07 9.20
N ASP A 277 4.05 7.31 10.27
CA ASP A 277 3.30 6.09 10.54
C ASP A 277 1.98 6.37 11.25
N VAL A 278 0.90 5.83 10.69
CA VAL A 278 -0.44 5.89 11.26
C VAL A 278 -0.90 4.48 11.61
N TYR A 279 -1.11 4.21 12.90
CA TYR A 279 -1.53 2.89 13.38
C TYR A 279 -3.05 2.79 13.37
N TYR A 280 -3.59 1.81 12.65
CA TYR A 280 -5.03 1.56 12.53
C TYR A 280 -5.70 1.44 13.91
N GLU A 281 -5.04 0.73 14.83
CA GLU A 281 -5.54 0.47 16.18
C GLU A 281 -5.70 1.76 17.01
N SER A 282 -4.98 2.84 16.69
CA SER A 282 -5.13 4.13 17.37
C SER A 282 -6.49 4.79 17.10
N PHE A 283 -7.21 4.34 16.07
CA PHE A 283 -8.54 4.84 15.71
C PHE A 283 -9.68 3.99 16.25
N ASP A 284 -9.38 2.83 16.85
CA ASP A 284 -10.39 1.94 17.42
C ASP A 284 -10.61 2.27 18.90
N SER A 285 -11.68 2.99 19.22
CA SER A 285 -12.04 3.34 20.60
C SER A 285 -12.29 2.12 21.51
N GLY A 286 -12.42 0.91 20.94
CA GLY A 286 -12.54 -0.34 21.70
C GLY A 286 -11.21 -0.87 22.23
N ILE A 287 -10.06 -0.36 21.76
CA ILE A 287 -8.73 -0.82 22.19
C ILE A 287 -8.24 0.06 23.35
N PRO A 288 -7.87 -0.54 24.51
CA PRO A 288 -7.30 0.21 25.62
C PRO A 288 -6.08 1.04 25.19
N GLY A 289 -6.14 2.34 25.43
CA GLY A 289 -5.06 3.28 25.08
C GLY A 289 -5.17 3.90 23.68
N ALA A 290 -6.14 3.49 22.85
CA ALA A 290 -6.44 4.19 21.61
C ALA A 290 -7.03 5.58 21.88
N ASP A 291 -6.54 6.58 21.15
CA ASP A 291 -7.04 7.95 21.16
C ASP A 291 -7.17 8.44 19.72
N PRO A 292 -8.35 8.25 19.10
CA PRO A 292 -8.58 8.66 17.72
C PRO A 292 -8.39 10.16 17.51
N GLY A 293 -8.70 10.98 18.53
CA GLY A 293 -8.54 12.44 18.46
C GLY A 293 -7.07 12.83 18.35
N LYS A 294 -6.22 12.24 19.21
CA LYS A 294 -4.77 12.43 19.16
C LYS A 294 -4.17 11.91 17.85
N ALA A 295 -4.57 10.72 17.39
CA ALA A 295 -4.07 10.15 16.14
C ALA A 295 -4.35 11.06 14.93
N ILE A 296 -5.54 11.66 14.88
CA ILE A 296 -5.90 12.64 13.83
C ILE A 296 -5.11 13.93 13.98
N GLN A 297 -4.92 14.41 15.21
CA GLN A 297 -4.13 15.60 15.47
C GLN A 297 -2.67 15.42 15.04
N ASP A 298 -2.08 14.27 15.33
CA ASP A 298 -0.71 13.92 14.96
C ASP A 298 -0.57 13.85 13.42
N LEU A 299 -1.48 13.13 12.74
CA LEU A 299 -1.53 13.08 11.27
C LEU A 299 -1.67 14.48 10.66
N ARG A 300 -2.53 15.33 11.23
CA ARG A 300 -2.71 16.71 10.77
C ARG A 300 -1.45 17.55 10.92
N LYS A 301 -0.79 17.45 12.07
CA LYS A 301 0.43 18.18 12.34
C LYS A 301 1.49 17.85 11.28
N PHE A 302 1.60 16.55 10.96
CA PHE A 302 2.44 16.08 9.88
C PHE A 302 2.04 16.64 8.51
N LEU A 303 0.76 16.58 8.13
CA LEU A 303 0.27 17.08 6.84
C LEU A 303 0.39 18.60 6.68
N MET A 304 0.18 19.37 7.75
CA MET A 304 0.29 20.83 7.71
C MET A 304 1.73 21.34 7.81
N GLY A 305 2.71 20.45 8.01
CA GLY A 305 4.12 20.84 8.08
C GLY A 305 4.39 21.78 9.25
N ASP A 306 3.72 21.56 10.38
CA ASP A 306 3.92 22.37 11.58
C ASP A 306 5.34 22.12 12.08
N SER A 307 6.27 22.94 11.58
CA SER A 307 7.73 22.83 11.68
C SER A 307 8.27 23.09 13.10
N SER A 308 7.45 22.83 14.12
CA SER A 308 7.76 23.00 15.54
C SER A 308 8.27 21.72 16.20
N VAL A 309 8.41 20.61 15.46
CA VAL A 309 8.91 19.34 16.01
C VAL A 309 10.41 19.21 15.77
N ASP A 310 11.16 19.53 16.83
CA ASP A 310 12.43 18.92 17.20
C ASP A 310 13.65 19.05 16.28
N SER A 311 14.22 20.27 16.29
CA SER A 311 15.69 20.44 16.31
C SER A 311 16.31 20.06 17.68
N ALA A 312 15.54 19.47 18.60
CA ALA A 312 15.93 19.17 19.97
C ALA A 312 16.34 17.70 20.12
N GLY A 313 17.42 17.29 19.45
CA GLY A 313 17.90 15.90 19.53
C GLY A 313 19.37 15.66 19.20
N LYS A 314 20.10 16.64 18.65
CA LYS A 314 21.57 16.57 18.59
C LYS A 314 22.13 17.18 19.88
N LYS A 315 22.22 16.36 20.93
CA LYS A 315 23.17 16.64 22.00
C LYS A 315 24.56 16.47 21.38
N ASP A 316 25.28 17.58 21.25
CA ASP A 316 26.73 17.55 21.10
C ASP A 316 27.30 16.72 22.26
N GLU A 317 27.79 15.53 21.95
CA GLU A 317 28.78 14.85 22.79
C GLU A 317 30.08 15.66 22.68
N GLY A 318 30.17 16.70 23.50
CA GLY A 318 31.40 17.43 23.72
C GLY A 318 32.43 16.51 24.35
N GLU A 319 33.47 16.20 23.57
CA GLU A 319 34.78 15.78 24.05
C GLU A 319 35.25 16.71 25.18
N THR A 320 35.50 16.15 26.35
CA THR A 320 36.45 16.71 27.31
C THR A 320 37.49 15.65 27.60
N GLY A 321 38.73 15.94 27.20
CA GLY A 321 39.94 15.22 27.63
C GLY A 321 40.42 15.62 29.02
#